data_AF-A0A522S3J0-F1
#
_entry.id   AF-A0A522S3J0-F1
#
_cell.length_a   1.000
_cell.length_b   1.000
_cell.length_c   1.000
_cell.angle_alpha   90.00
_cell.angle_beta   90.00
_cell.angle_gamma   90.00
#
_symmetry.space_group_name_H-M   'P 1'
#
loop_
_entity.id
_entity.type
_entity.pdbx_description
1 polymer ?
#
loop_
_entity_poly.entity_id
_entity_poly.type
_entity_poly.pdbx_seq_one_letter_code
_entity_poly.pdbx_strand_id
1 'polypeptide(L)'
;RSGPVAGVAIPSFDRVGRRFPLAAAAPSPHAGLETIAATGTWFDRIQDILVAGRDRETDADALAEDLASQPFPRLLPSTSRPFRHMLFWTDGMSPIEASPEAPREALEELFATVREAG
;
A
#
# COMPACT_ATOMS: atom_id res chain seq x y z
N ARG A 1 18.15 3.40 -10.05
CA ARG A 1 17.16 2.50 -10.70
C ARG A 1 16.03 2.33 -9.71
N SER A 2 14.80 2.67 -10.09
CA SER A 2 13.62 2.41 -9.26
C SER A 2 13.31 0.92 -9.31
N GLY A 3 13.36 0.24 -8.17
CA GLY A 3 12.98 -1.18 -8.03
C GLY A 3 11.47 -1.33 -7.77
N PRO A 4 10.96 -2.56 -7.64
CA PRO A 4 9.60 -2.78 -7.19
C PRO A 4 9.39 -2.15 -5.81
N VAL A 5 8.17 -1.69 -5.55
CA VAL A 5 7.76 -1.15 -4.27
C VAL A 5 6.46 -1.80 -3.84
N ALA A 6 6.28 -1.95 -2.53
CA ALA A 6 5.02 -2.36 -1.92
C ALA A 6 4.68 -1.35 -0.82
N GLY A 7 3.39 -1.13 -0.59
CA GLY A 7 2.95 -0.10 0.34
C GLY A 7 1.46 -0.09 0.58
N VAL A 8 1.04 0.82 1.46
CA VAL A 8 -0.36 1.08 1.82
C VAL A 8 -0.67 2.53 1.53
N ALA A 9 -1.86 2.80 1.02
CA ALA A 9 -2.41 4.15 0.88
C ALA A 9 -3.79 4.20 1.53
N ILE A 10 -4.02 5.21 2.36
CA ILE A 10 -5.31 5.44 3.02
C ILE A 10 -5.91 6.79 2.62
N PRO A 11 -7.25 6.93 2.64
CA PRO A 11 -7.90 8.22 2.51
C PRO A 11 -7.45 9.20 3.62
N SER A 12 -7.09 10.41 3.24
CA SER A 12 -6.67 11.46 4.17
C SER A 12 -6.98 12.86 3.62
N PHE A 13 -6.75 13.87 4.47
CA PHE A 13 -6.89 15.29 4.16
C PHE A 13 -5.66 16.04 4.62
N ASP A 14 -5.23 17.04 3.85
CA ASP A 14 -4.20 17.96 4.33
C ASP A 14 -4.75 18.95 5.37
N ARG A 15 -3.87 19.80 5.90
CA ARG A 15 -4.25 20.81 6.92
C ARG A 15 -5.29 21.82 6.43
N VAL A 16 -5.46 22.00 5.12
CA VAL A 16 -6.43 22.93 4.53
C VAL A 16 -7.70 22.21 4.03
N GLY A 17 -7.86 20.91 4.31
CA GLY A 17 -9.06 20.14 4.02
C GLY A 17 -9.15 19.59 2.59
N ARG A 18 -8.07 19.64 1.80
CA ARG A 18 -8.05 19.01 0.48
C ARG A 18 -7.85 17.51 0.63
N ARG A 19 -8.60 16.71 -0.14
CA ARG A 19 -8.40 15.27 -0.20
C ARG A 19 -7.04 14.96 -0.80
N PHE A 20 -6.21 14.26 -0.04
CA PHE A 20 -4.91 13.78 -0.50
C PHE A 20 -4.60 12.47 0.21
N PRO A 21 -4.25 11.38 -0.50
CA PRO A 21 -3.97 10.11 0.15
C PRO A 21 -2.73 10.22 1.02
N LEU A 22 -2.77 9.58 2.18
CA LEU A 22 -1.58 9.33 2.99
C LEU A 22 -1.04 7.95 2.62
N ALA A 23 0.22 7.85 2.23
CA ALA A 23 0.79 6.60 1.73
C ALA A 23 2.20 6.36 2.30
N ALA A 24 2.49 5.08 2.55
CA ALA A 24 3.81 4.58 2.89
C ALA A 24 4.21 3.50 1.89
N ALA A 25 5.47 3.52 1.45
CA ALA A 25 6.01 2.55 0.50
C ALA A 25 7.43 2.13 0.90
N ALA A 26 7.73 0.85 0.71
CA ALA A 26 9.04 0.28 0.94
C ALA A 26 9.55 -0.41 -0.32
N PRO A 27 10.87 -0.37 -0.60
CA PRO A 27 11.47 -1.18 -1.65
C PRO A 27 11.19 -2.66 -1.40
N SER A 28 10.61 -3.33 -2.40
CA SER A 28 10.42 -4.78 -2.35
C SER A 28 11.34 -5.46 -3.36
N PRO A 29 12.22 -6.38 -2.93
CA PRO A 29 13.08 -7.11 -3.86
C PRO A 29 12.29 -8.06 -4.77
N HIS A 30 11.07 -8.44 -4.39
CA HIS A 30 10.19 -9.33 -5.15
C HIS A 30 8.74 -8.82 -5.07
N ALA A 31 8.13 -8.52 -6.22
CA ALA A 31 6.70 -8.23 -6.31
C ALA A 31 6.02 -9.44 -6.95
N GLY A 32 4.97 -9.96 -6.32
CA GLY A 32 4.20 -11.12 -6.77
C GLY A 32 3.05 -11.44 -5.81
N LEU A 33 2.06 -12.22 -6.24
CA LEU A 33 0.92 -12.59 -5.40
C LEU A 33 1.35 -13.39 -4.16
N GLU A 34 2.34 -14.27 -4.30
CA GLU A 34 2.92 -15.01 -3.16
C GLU A 34 3.57 -14.09 -2.13
N THR A 35 4.12 -12.96 -2.57
CA THR A 35 4.70 -11.94 -1.68
C THR A 35 3.61 -11.29 -0.85
N ILE A 36 2.49 -10.91 -1.48
CA ILE A 36 1.35 -10.29 -0.77
C ILE A 36 0.82 -11.21 0.33
N ALA A 37 0.61 -12.49 0.01
CA ALA A 37 0.13 -13.46 0.99
C ALA A 37 1.11 -13.65 2.17
N ALA A 38 2.41 -13.64 1.90
CA ALA A 38 3.44 -13.83 2.94
C ALA A 38 3.64 -12.59 3.83
N THR A 39 3.29 -11.40 3.35
CA THR A 39 3.50 -10.12 4.06
C THR A 39 2.22 -9.43 4.53
N GLY A 40 1.08 -10.13 4.58
CA GLY A 40 -0.20 -9.57 5.00
C GLY A 40 -0.12 -8.76 6.30
N THR A 41 0.47 -9.34 7.34
CA THR A 41 0.63 -8.69 8.66
C THR A 41 1.51 -7.44 8.64
N TRP A 42 2.39 -7.29 7.65
CA TRP A 42 3.15 -6.05 7.47
C TRP A 42 2.25 -4.94 6.92
N PHE A 43 1.41 -5.24 5.93
CA PHE A 43 0.45 -4.26 5.40
C PHE A 43 -0.51 -3.78 6.49
N ASP A 44 -1.02 -4.69 7.33
CA ASP A 44 -1.91 -4.35 8.44
C ASP A 44 -1.23 -3.36 9.41
N ARG A 45 0.02 -3.64 9.83
CA ARG A 45 0.78 -2.75 10.72
C ARG A 45 1.04 -1.38 10.10
N ILE A 46 1.42 -1.34 8.82
CA ILE A 46 1.61 -0.08 8.11
C ILE A 46 0.29 0.70 8.06
N GLN A 47 -0.83 0.03 7.80
CA GLN A 47 -2.15 0.67 7.81
C GLN A 47 -2.47 1.29 9.16
N ASP A 48 -2.25 0.56 10.27
CA ASP A 48 -2.50 1.06 11.63
C ASP A 48 -1.67 2.31 11.94
N ILE A 49 -0.38 2.32 11.58
CA ILE A 49 0.51 3.48 11.74
C ILE A 49 0.00 4.68 10.93
N LEU A 50 -0.41 4.46 9.67
CA LEU A 50 -0.96 5.51 8.83
C LEU A 50 -2.28 6.07 9.38
N VAL A 51 -3.14 5.23 9.94
CA VAL A 51 -4.41 5.63 10.58
C VAL A 51 -4.15 6.50 11.80
N ALA A 52 -3.24 6.09 12.70
CA ALA A 52 -2.86 6.88 13.87
C ALA A 52 -2.29 8.26 13.47
N GLY A 53 -1.44 8.30 12.45
CA GLY A 53 -0.89 9.56 11.92
C GLY A 53 -1.96 10.45 11.25
N ARG A 54 -2.92 9.86 10.53
CA ARG A 54 -4.06 10.58 9.93
C ARG A 54 -4.95 11.21 11.00
N ASP A 55 -5.25 10.45 12.05
CA ASP A 55 -6.17 10.85 13.12
C ASP A 55 -5.48 11.75 14.17
N ARG A 56 -4.21 12.08 13.94
CA ARG A 56 -3.34 12.94 14.75
C ARG A 56 -3.13 12.43 16.18
N GLU A 57 -3.14 11.11 16.33
CA GLU A 57 -2.73 10.44 17.57
C GLU A 57 -1.20 10.51 17.73
N THR A 58 -0.48 10.64 16.62
CA THR A 58 0.98 10.86 16.56
C THR A 58 1.31 12.11 15.74
N ASP A 59 2.44 12.76 16.05
CA ASP A 59 2.97 13.85 15.22
C ASP A 59 3.78 13.30 14.02
N ALA A 60 4.23 14.21 13.16
CA ALA A 60 4.92 13.83 11.93
C ALA A 60 6.28 13.15 12.17
N ASP A 61 6.96 13.50 13.26
CA ASP A 61 8.26 12.93 13.60
C ASP A 61 8.06 11.52 14.17
N ALA A 62 7.10 11.35 15.07
CA ALA A 62 6.70 10.05 15.59
C ALA A 62 6.20 9.11 14.48
N LEU A 63 5.39 9.60 13.53
CA LEU A 63 4.96 8.83 12.35
C LEU A 63 6.17 8.36 11.52
N ALA A 64 7.18 9.20 11.33
CA ALA A 64 8.38 8.85 10.59
C ALA A 64 9.22 7.78 11.32
N GLU A 65 9.33 7.88 12.64
CA GLU A 65 10.01 6.88 13.49
C GLU A 65 9.30 5.52 13.45
N ASP A 66 7.97 5.52 13.61
CA ASP A 66 7.16 4.31 13.55
C ASP A 66 7.31 3.62 12.20
N LEU A 67 7.21 4.35 11.08
CA LEU A 67 7.42 3.80 9.74
C LEU A 67 8.85 3.26 9.54
N ALA A 68 9.86 3.96 10.06
CA ALA A 68 11.25 3.52 9.97
C ALA A 68 11.50 2.22 10.76
N SER A 69 10.73 1.96 11.81
CA SER A 69 10.78 0.72 12.60
C SER A 69 10.18 -0.50 11.90
N GLN A 70 9.47 -0.32 10.78
CA GLN A 70 8.74 -1.37 10.06
C GLN A 70 9.36 -1.67 8.67
N PRO A 71 10.57 -2.22 8.58
CA PRO A 71 11.17 -2.58 7.30
C PRO A 71 10.34 -3.65 6.58
N PHE A 72 10.37 -3.62 5.24
CA PHE A 72 9.70 -4.66 4.45
C PHE A 72 10.26 -6.04 4.80
N PRO A 73 9.41 -7.07 5.00
CA PRO A 73 9.87 -8.40 5.38
C PRO A 73 10.87 -8.98 4.38
N ARG A 74 11.88 -9.70 4.88
CA ARG A 74 12.79 -10.46 4.01
C ARG A 74 12.08 -11.70 3.51
N LEU A 75 11.81 -11.72 2.21
CA LEU A 75 11.19 -12.86 1.55
C LEU A 75 12.24 -13.73 0.86
N LEU A 76 11.95 -15.02 0.79
CA LEU A 76 12.70 -15.92 -0.07
C LEU A 76 12.50 -15.49 -1.54
N PRO A 77 13.52 -15.64 -2.39
CA PRO A 77 13.39 -15.34 -3.81
C PRO A 77 12.24 -16.14 -4.41
N SER A 78 11.33 -15.45 -5.07
CA SER A 78 10.27 -16.12 -5.82
C SER A 78 10.89 -16.89 -6.98
N THR A 79 10.40 -18.11 -7.20
CA THR A 79 10.70 -18.88 -8.43
C THR A 79 9.84 -18.44 -9.61
N SER A 80 8.86 -17.55 -9.35
CA SER A 80 7.99 -16.97 -10.37
C SER A 80 8.71 -15.92 -11.21
N ARG A 81 8.24 -15.73 -12.44
CA ARG A 81 8.73 -14.69 -13.34
C ARG A 81 8.53 -13.32 -12.68
N PRO A 82 9.47 -12.37 -12.82
CA PRO A 82 9.30 -11.03 -12.25
C PRO A 82 7.99 -10.40 -12.72
N PHE A 83 7.17 -10.01 -11.76
CA PHE A 83 5.93 -9.29 -11.97
C PHE A 83 6.23 -7.92 -12.57
N ARG A 84 5.64 -7.62 -13.73
CA ARG A 84 5.86 -6.36 -14.47
C ARG A 84 4.68 -5.41 -14.39
N HIS A 85 3.60 -5.82 -13.73
CA HIS A 85 2.37 -5.07 -13.59
C HIS A 85 2.29 -4.45 -12.19
N MET A 86 1.16 -3.81 -11.88
CA MET A 86 0.82 -3.33 -10.55
C MET A 86 -0.31 -4.19 -9.99
N LEU A 87 -0.32 -4.37 -8.66
CA LEU A 87 -1.44 -5.01 -7.96
C LEU A 87 -2.03 -4.00 -6.98
N PHE A 88 -3.35 -3.86 -7.02
CA PHE A 88 -4.11 -3.08 -6.04
C PHE A 88 -5.15 -3.97 -5.39
N TRP A 89 -5.42 -3.76 -4.11
CA TRP A 89 -6.49 -4.44 -3.39
C TRP A 89 -6.91 -3.60 -2.19
N THR A 90 -8.06 -3.95 -1.62
CA THR A 90 -8.50 -3.49 -0.30
C THR A 90 -8.88 -4.73 0.52
N ASP A 91 -9.14 -4.54 1.81
CA ASP A 91 -9.69 -5.62 2.62
C ASP A 91 -10.97 -6.19 1.99
N GLY A 92 -11.13 -7.52 2.09
CA GLY A 92 -12.25 -8.26 1.51
C GLY A 92 -12.27 -8.40 -0.02
N MET A 93 -11.30 -7.85 -0.76
CA MET A 93 -11.27 -7.92 -2.23
C MET A 93 -10.09 -8.73 -2.77
N SER A 94 -10.31 -9.40 -3.91
CA SER A 94 -9.22 -10.03 -4.67
C SER A 94 -8.35 -8.96 -5.31
N PRO A 95 -7.01 -9.14 -5.37
CA PRO A 95 -6.14 -8.18 -6.03
C PRO A 95 -6.48 -8.00 -7.51
N ILE A 96 -6.55 -6.75 -7.94
CA ILE A 96 -6.71 -6.36 -9.34
C ILE A 96 -5.34 -6.05 -9.94
N GLU A 97 -5.10 -6.54 -11.14
CA GLU A 97 -3.89 -6.26 -11.91
C GLU A 97 -4.08 -4.99 -12.75
N ALA A 98 -3.07 -4.14 -12.75
CA ALA A 98 -3.08 -2.90 -13.52
C ALA A 98 -1.81 -2.76 -14.37
N SER A 99 -1.98 -2.23 -15.58
CA SER A 99 -0.86 -1.79 -16.41
C SER A 99 -0.18 -0.58 -15.75
N PRO A 100 1.17 -0.58 -15.63
CA PRO A 100 1.91 0.59 -15.17
C PRO A 100 1.72 1.83 -16.06
N GLU A 101 1.39 1.63 -17.34
CA GLU A 101 1.14 2.69 -18.33
C GLU A 101 -0.27 3.29 -18.19
N ALA A 102 -1.22 2.53 -17.64
CA ALA A 102 -2.61 2.95 -17.46
C ALA A 102 -3.20 2.50 -16.10
N PRO A 103 -2.60 2.87 -14.94
CA PRO A 103 -3.05 2.38 -13.64
C PRO A 103 -4.38 2.98 -13.18
N ARG A 104 -4.81 4.07 -13.82
CA ARG A 104 -5.99 4.84 -13.44
C ARG A 104 -7.28 4.04 -13.55
N GLU A 105 -7.44 3.26 -14.62
CA GLU A 105 -8.68 2.49 -14.86
C GLU A 105 -8.91 1.48 -13.73
N ALA A 106 -7.87 0.74 -13.36
CA ALA A 106 -7.92 -0.20 -12.23
C ALA A 106 -8.20 0.50 -10.90
N LEU A 107 -7.59 1.66 -10.65
CA LEU A 107 -7.86 2.44 -9.42
C LEU A 107 -9.31 2.95 -9.36
N GLU A 108 -9.87 3.36 -10.49
CA GLU A 108 -11.26 3.81 -10.58
C GLU A 108 -12.24 2.66 -10.31
N GLU A 109 -11.96 1.45 -10.82
CA GLU A 109 -12.70 0.23 -10.50
C GLU A 109 -12.64 -0.07 -8.99
N LEU A 110 -11.42 -0.11 -8.42
CA LEU A 110 -11.21 -0.36 -7.00
C LEU A 110 -12.01 0.60 -6.12
N PHE A 111 -11.97 1.91 -6.43
CA PHE A 111 -12.68 2.93 -5.66
C PHE A 111 -14.18 2.97 -5.93
N ALA A 112 -14.66 2.50 -7.08
CA ALA A 112 -16.09 2.32 -7.32
C ALA A 112 -16.64 1.21 -6.42
N THR A 113 -15.97 0.05 -6.37
CA THR A 113 -16.42 -1.11 -5.58
C THR A 113 -16.44 -0.82 -4.07
N VAL A 114 -15.42 -0.13 -3.53
CA VAL A 114 -15.39 0.26 -2.11
C VAL A 114 -16.55 1.20 -1.73
N ARG A 115 -17.01 2.05 -2.65
CA ARG A 115 -18.14 2.98 -2.38
C ARG A 115 -19.49 2.29 -2.39
N GLU A 116 -19.64 1.15 -3.06
CA GLU A 116 -20.90 0.38 -3.08
C GLU A 116 -21.04 -0.56 -1.87
N ALA A 117 -19.92 -0.90 -1.22
CA ALA A 117 -19.87 -1.76 -0.04
C ALA A 117 -20.05 -1.02 1.30
N GLY A 118 -20.18 0.32 1.28
CA GLY A 118 -20.25 1.20 2.45
C GLY A 118 -21.55 1.98 2.59
#